data_AF-A0A2W0C1N8-F1
#
_entry.id   AF-A0A2W0C1N8-F1
#
_cell.length_a   1.000
_cell.length_b   1.000
_cell.length_c   1.000
_cell.angle_alpha   90.00
_cell.angle_beta   90.00
_cell.angle_gamma   90.00
#
_symmetry.space_group_name_H-M   'P 1'
#
loop_
_entity.id
_entity.type
_entity.pdbx_description
1 polymer ?
#
loop_
_entity_poly.entity_id
_entity_poly.type
_entity_poly.pdbx_seq_one_letter_code
_entity_poly.pdbx_strand_id
1 'polypeptide(L)'
;MDINSAVGRKAGLSDAKLAAILGEDLSGFNDVERMVIELADALTNTPANVSDELYARLRNQFSEEQLIELAAQVSFENYRARLNRLYNAESDHLYVAENR
;
A
#
# COMPACT_ATOMS: atom_id res chain seq x y z
N MET A 1 10.72 -9.76 3.50
CA MET A 1 9.44 -10.16 4.14
C MET A 1 8.27 -9.91 3.17
N ASP A 2 7.67 -10.96 2.61
CA ASP A 2 6.42 -10.88 1.81
C ASP A 2 5.16 -10.95 2.70
N ILE A 3 5.18 -10.20 3.81
CA ILE A 3 4.09 -10.22 4.78
C ILE A 3 2.87 -9.48 4.25
N ASN A 4 3.08 -8.40 3.49
CA ASN A 4 1.99 -7.54 3.03
C ASN A 4 1.13 -8.23 1.97
N SER A 5 1.72 -9.01 1.06
CA SER A 5 0.94 -9.83 0.12
C SER A 5 0.20 -10.96 0.83
N ALA A 6 0.82 -11.60 1.83
CA ALA A 6 0.15 -12.61 2.64
C ALA A 6 -1.04 -12.05 3.45
N VAL A 7 -0.89 -10.85 4.03
CA VAL A 7 -1.99 -10.13 4.71
C VAL A 7 -3.06 -9.72 3.70
N GLY A 8 -2.67 -9.22 2.52
CA GLY A 8 -3.59 -8.84 1.45
C GLY A 8 -4.46 -10.02 0.98
N ARG A 9 -3.87 -11.20 0.76
CA ARG A 9 -4.60 -12.43 0.45
C ARG A 9 -5.61 -12.78 1.55
N LYS A 10 -5.19 -12.72 2.81
CA LYS A 10 -6.07 -12.97 3.97
C LYS A 10 -7.22 -11.95 4.07
N ALA A 11 -7.01 -10.72 3.59
CA ALA A 11 -8.02 -9.67 3.49
C ALA A 11 -8.91 -9.79 2.24
N GLY A 12 -8.72 -10.82 1.40
CA GLY A 12 -9.54 -11.10 0.23
C GLY A 12 -9.05 -10.48 -1.08
N LEU A 13 -7.83 -9.92 -1.14
CA LEU A 13 -7.23 -9.49 -2.41
C LEU A 13 -6.86 -10.71 -3.25
N SER A 14 -7.25 -10.69 -4.52
CA SER A 14 -6.86 -11.72 -5.48
C SER A 14 -5.37 -11.61 -5.82
N ASP A 15 -4.75 -12.72 -6.18
CA ASP A 15 -3.37 -12.73 -6.70
C ASP A 15 -3.21 -11.81 -7.92
N ALA A 16 -4.25 -11.71 -8.75
CA ALA A 16 -4.27 -10.79 -9.88
C ALA A 16 -4.19 -9.32 -9.43
N LYS A 17 -4.93 -8.93 -8.38
CA LYS A 17 -4.84 -7.57 -7.80
C LYS A 17 -3.49 -7.33 -7.14
N LEU A 18 -2.95 -8.31 -6.41
CA LEU A 18 -1.62 -8.21 -5.79
C LEU A 18 -0.50 -8.10 -6.83
N ALA A 19 -0.62 -8.76 -7.97
CA ALA A 19 0.32 -8.60 -9.07
C ALA A 19 0.15 -7.24 -9.78
N ALA A 20 -1.11 -6.81 -10.00
CA ALA A 20 -1.42 -5.56 -10.67
C ALA A 20 -0.94 -4.33 -9.91
N ILE A 21 -0.94 -4.37 -8.56
CA ILE A 21 -0.49 -3.23 -7.73
C ILE A 21 1.00 -2.93 -7.86
N LEU A 22 1.80 -3.87 -8.39
CA LEU A 22 3.22 -3.66 -8.67
C LEU A 22 3.47 -3.06 -10.07
N GLY A 23 2.43 -3.00 -10.90
CA GLY A 23 2.49 -2.42 -12.24
C GLY A 23 1.75 -1.08 -12.32
N GLU A 24 1.74 -0.48 -13.51
CA GLU A 24 1.06 0.78 -13.79
C GLU A 24 -0.44 0.61 -14.11
N ASP A 25 -0.88 -0.63 -14.37
CA ASP A 25 -2.27 -0.93 -14.73
C ASP A 25 -3.16 -1.08 -13.49
N LEU A 26 -3.86 0.00 -13.15
CA LEU A 26 -4.84 0.02 -12.07
C LEU A 26 -6.30 -0.18 -12.54
N SER A 27 -6.52 -0.68 -13.77
CA SER A 27 -7.86 -0.90 -14.32
C SER A 27 -8.70 -1.91 -13.52
N GLY A 28 -8.04 -2.87 -12.86
CA GLY A 28 -8.67 -3.88 -12.00
C GLY A 28 -9.11 -3.40 -10.61
N PHE A 29 -8.82 -2.14 -10.27
CA PHE A 29 -9.18 -1.54 -8.98
C PHE A 29 -10.39 -0.63 -9.13
N ASN A 30 -11.23 -0.54 -8.09
CA ASN A 30 -12.32 0.41 -8.06
C ASN A 30 -11.81 1.83 -7.72
N ASP A 31 -12.69 2.83 -7.82
CA ASP A 31 -12.31 4.24 -7.61
C ASP A 31 -11.75 4.53 -6.22
N VAL A 32 -12.29 3.88 -5.19
CA VAL A 32 -11.82 4.03 -3.81
C VAL A 32 -10.44 3.39 -3.64
N GLU A 33 -10.24 2.18 -4.17
CA GLU A 33 -8.95 1.48 -4.15
C GLU A 33 -7.87 2.31 -4.87
N ARG A 34 -8.17 2.84 -6.06
CA ARG A 34 -7.25 3.72 -6.79
C ARG A 34 -6.89 4.98 -6.00
N MET A 35 -7.87 5.59 -5.33
CA MET A 35 -7.64 6.78 -4.50
C MET A 35 -6.75 6.49 -3.29
N VAL A 36 -6.90 5.31 -2.66
CA VAL A 36 -6.04 4.90 -1.54
C VAL A 36 -4.62 4.55 -2.02
N ILE A 37 -4.48 3.97 -3.21
CA ILE A 37 -3.17 3.75 -3.84
C ILE A 37 -2.47 5.09 -4.13
N GLU A 38 -3.21 6.05 -4.70
CA GLU A 38 -2.70 7.42 -4.97
C GLU A 38 -2.22 8.11 -3.68
N LEU A 39 -2.95 7.94 -2.56
CA LEU A 39 -2.53 8.42 -1.24
C LEU A 39 -1.25 7.72 -0.75
N ALA A 40 -1.15 6.41 -0.94
CA ALA A 40 0.03 5.66 -0.53
C ALA A 40 1.28 6.14 -1.27
N ASP A 41 1.19 6.32 -2.60
CA ASP A 41 2.28 6.87 -3.42
C ASP A 41 2.69 8.28 -2.96
N ALA A 42 1.70 9.16 -2.74
CA ALA A 42 1.92 10.52 -2.27
C ALA A 42 2.66 10.59 -0.93
N LEU A 43 2.32 9.70 0.01
CA LEU A 43 2.95 9.61 1.34
C LEU A 43 4.28 8.85 1.35
N THR A 44 4.56 8.03 0.34
CA THR A 44 5.83 7.31 0.18
C THR A 44 6.92 8.15 -0.50
N ASN A 45 6.53 9.15 -1.29
CA ASN A 45 7.46 10.12 -1.88
C ASN A 45 8.32 10.83 -0.81
N THR A 46 9.51 11.28 -1.22
CA THR A 46 10.41 12.05 -0.36
C THR A 46 10.91 13.29 -1.14
N PRO A 47 10.38 14.50 -0.86
CA PRO A 47 9.42 14.81 0.20
C PRO A 47 8.02 14.22 -0.07
N ALA A 48 7.31 13.86 1.00
CA ALA A 48 5.92 13.44 0.90
C ALA A 48 5.04 14.67 0.60
N ASN A 49 4.08 14.51 -0.32
CA ASN A 49 3.20 15.60 -0.73
C ASN A 49 1.83 15.06 -1.14
N VAL A 50 0.82 15.33 -0.33
CA VAL A 50 -0.59 15.05 -0.65
C VAL A 50 -1.18 16.35 -1.18
N SER A 51 -1.63 16.36 -2.44
CA SER A 51 -2.23 17.56 -3.04
C SER A 51 -3.57 17.89 -2.38
N ASP A 52 -3.94 19.17 -2.39
CA ASP A 52 -5.25 19.62 -1.88
C ASP A 52 -6.41 18.93 -2.60
N GLU A 53 -6.26 18.67 -3.90
CA GLU A 53 -7.26 17.95 -4.71
C GLU A 53 -7.44 16.49 -4.24
N LEU A 54 -6.34 15.78 -4.02
CA LEU A 54 -6.38 14.42 -3.50
C LEU A 54 -6.98 14.40 -2.09
N TYR A 55 -6.56 15.33 -1.23
CA TYR A 55 -7.09 15.44 0.13
C TYR A 55 -8.60 15.74 0.14
N ALA A 56 -9.08 16.61 -0.74
CA ALA A 56 -10.51 16.90 -0.87
C ALA A 56 -11.32 15.66 -1.32
N ARG A 57 -10.82 14.91 -2.31
CA ARG A 57 -11.45 13.64 -2.74
C ARG A 57 -11.50 12.62 -1.59
N LEU A 58 -10.41 12.49 -0.83
CA LEU A 58 -10.32 11.60 0.32
C LEU A 58 -11.32 11.96 1.42
N ARG A 59 -11.47 13.26 1.75
CA ARG A 59 -12.42 13.73 2.77
C ARG A 59 -13.89 13.54 2.38
N ASN A 60 -14.19 13.45 1.09
CA ASN A 60 -15.53 13.11 0.63
C ASN A 60 -15.86 11.62 0.79
N GLN A 61 -14.84 10.75 0.82
CA GLN A 61 -15.01 9.30 0.86
C GLN A 61 -14.83 8.70 2.27
N PHE A 62 -14.02 9.34 3.11
CA PHE A 62 -13.60 8.81 4.40
C PHE A 62 -13.82 9.80 5.55
N SER A 63 -14.14 9.26 6.72
CA SER A 63 -14.13 10.03 7.97
C SER A 63 -12.70 10.46 8.32
N GLU A 64 -12.57 11.38 9.28
CA GLU A 64 -11.26 11.82 9.75
C GLU A 64 -10.48 10.67 10.40
N GLU A 65 -11.16 9.85 11.20
CA GLU A 65 -10.59 8.66 11.85
C GLU A 65 -10.07 7.65 10.82
N GLN A 66 -10.84 7.39 9.76
CA GLN A 66 -10.42 6.48 8.69
C GLN A 66 -9.18 7.01 7.94
N LEU A 67 -9.07 8.33 7.74
CA LEU A 67 -7.90 8.93 7.11
C LEU A 67 -6.66 8.87 8.01
N ILE A 68 -6.84 9.04 9.31
CA ILE A 68 -5.77 8.84 10.30
C ILE A 68 -5.26 7.40 10.23
N GLU A 69 -6.16 6.42 10.20
CA GLU A 69 -5.80 5.01 10.09
C GLU A 69 -5.05 4.69 8.79
N LEU A 70 -5.52 5.19 7.65
CA LEU A 70 -4.86 5.03 6.36
C LEU A 70 -3.44 5.64 6.37
N ALA A 71 -3.30 6.88 6.83
CA ALA A 71 -2.01 7.55 6.91
C ALA A 71 -1.04 6.85 7.88
N ALA A 72 -1.55 6.35 9.00
CA ALA A 72 -0.77 5.59 9.97
C ALA A 72 -0.24 4.28 9.37
N GLN A 73 -1.10 3.54 8.65
CA GLN A 73 -0.70 2.28 8.01
C GLN A 73 0.38 2.51 6.94
N VAL A 74 0.21 3.50 6.08
CA VAL A 74 1.22 3.85 5.05
C VAL A 74 2.53 4.28 5.71
N SER A 75 2.46 5.12 6.73
CA SER A 75 3.64 5.60 7.46
C SER A 75 4.41 4.45 8.14
N PHE A 76 3.69 3.48 8.70
CA PHE A 76 4.28 2.31 9.33
C PHE A 76 5.01 1.42 8.32
N GLU A 77 4.43 1.18 7.14
CA GLU A 77 5.10 0.44 6.07
C GLU A 77 6.33 1.19 5.54
N ASN A 78 6.25 2.51 5.39
CA ASN A 78 7.38 3.34 5.00
C ASN A 78 8.52 3.31 6.04
N TYR A 79 8.20 3.29 7.33
CA TYR A 79 9.17 3.09 8.42
C TYR A 79 9.86 1.73 8.30
N ARG A 80 9.08 0.65 8.18
CA ARG A 80 9.60 -0.72 8.03
C ARG A 80 10.49 -0.85 6.79
N ALA A 81 10.08 -0.29 5.65
CA ALA A 81 10.84 -0.32 4.41
C ALA A 81 12.21 0.37 4.56
N ARG A 82 12.26 1.50 5.26
CA ARG A 82 13.52 2.22 5.56
C ARG A 82 14.43 1.42 6.48
N LEU A 83 13.89 0.82 7.54
CA LEU A 83 14.66 -0.07 8.42
C LEU A 83 15.22 -1.28 7.68
N ASN A 84 14.37 -1.97 6.90
CA ASN A 84 14.79 -3.15 6.15
C ASN A 84 15.94 -2.83 5.19
N ARG A 85 15.86 -1.67 4.51
CA ARG A 85 16.92 -1.20 3.61
C ARG A 85 18.22 -0.86 4.37
N LEU A 86 18.12 -0.24 5.55
CA LEU A 86 19.30 0.09 6.36
C LEU A 86 20.06 -1.17 6.82
N TYR A 87 19.33 -2.20 7.26
CA TYR A 87 19.92 -3.41 7.84
C TYR A 87 20.15 -4.55 6.83
N ASN A 88 19.88 -4.32 5.54
CA ASN A 88 19.83 -5.36 4.51
C ASN A 88 19.04 -6.59 4.98
N ALA A 89 17.89 -6.35 5.62
CA ALA A 89 17.05 -7.41 6.13
C ALA A 89 16.42 -8.17 4.95
N GLU A 90 17.05 -9.28 4.56
CA GLU A 90 16.57 -10.15 3.49
C GLU A 90 15.28 -10.88 3.90
N SER A 91 14.55 -11.42 2.93
CA SER A 91 13.45 -12.33 3.23
C SER A 91 14.01 -13.64 3.77
N ASP A 92 13.57 -14.07 4.95
CA ASP A 92 13.91 -15.39 5.54
C ASP A 92 13.42 -16.62 4.73
N HIS A 93 13.04 -16.45 3.45
CA HIS A 93 12.48 -17.49 2.57
C HIS A 93 11.30 -18.29 3.15
N LEU A 94 10.65 -17.78 4.22
CA LEU A 94 9.50 -18.40 4.87
C LEU A 94 8.22 -18.42 4.00
N TYR A 95 8.24 -17.74 2.86
CA TYR A 95 7.23 -17.82 1.82
C TYR A 95 7.86 -18.33 0.52
N VAL A 96 7.62 -19.60 0.21
CA VAL A 96 7.80 -20.16 -1.13
C VAL A 96 6.44 -20.01 -1.80
N ALA A 97 6.36 -19.24 -2.89
CA ALA A 97 5.18 -19.33 -3.75
C ALA A 97 5.13 -20.78 -4.25
N GLU A 98 4.10 -21.54 -3.86
CA GLU A 98 3.88 -22.87 -4.43
C GLU A 98 3.71 -22.68 -5.94
N ASN A 99 4.70 -23.15 -6.70
CA ASN A 99 4.69 -23.12 -8.15
C ASN A 99 3.47 -23.89 -8.67
N ARG A 100 2.80 -23.28 -9.66
CA ARG A 100 1.81 -23.90 -10.53
C ARG A 100 2.34 -25.15 -11.23
#